data_AF-A0A7C4PWX9-F1
#
_entry.id   AF-A0A7C4PWX9-F1
#
_cell.length_a   1.000
_cell.length_b   1.000
_cell.length_c   1.000
_cell.angle_alpha   90.00
_cell.angle_beta   90.00
_cell.angle_gamma   90.00
#
_symmetry.space_group_name_H-M   'P 1'
#
loop_
_entity.id
_entity.type
_entity.pdbx_description
1 polymer ?
#
loop_
_entity_poly.entity_id
_entity_poly.type
_entity_poly.pdbx_seq_one_letter_code
_entity_poly.pdbx_strand_id
1 'polypeptide(L)'
;MIVFEEVIEKIEYYKKLGLNPLALATGCAVKVDLLRVVYPSIKVLREELKGTKFFIAPREDALIISGSINEIYRRLYYLGGDREILPENLESISEGRDLYAVTLVQVFQRYADSPESFLEKVAPIYKALARSKVSITIGKGHSILTPFLEDEFILFDFIPHNDGDEEGITAVNNDTIHIIDPSQEPGDIKQVSGAISNSFNDIFVLGVYKKLRMVPVINAPTSELLEKLWRNVELFAKQYNIEIINEVQPRRGRLLMGATVIGYSDKKPPIFEDRVVPGMKLIITRPMGELAPINLYLSSIIDESIVKDLEDYDISFEEVEKAKNKAVELISKPNIEAAVAIYKYLPSVSEDFREDEHIAVTTDVTGPGIFVVRELAERTNTKIRLYDIPLLFTEISRISTKLYIIPNSTSGTNGPFIIIASDNIIDDLVRELKSRGLEPSVIGEVVEKGEPEVTAPKKLREYIADHKILSQFKLV
;
A
#
# COMPACT_ATOMS: atom_id res chain seq x y z
N MET A 1 -26.88 -24.97 -5.17
CA MET A 1 -28.12 -24.18 -5.42
C MET A 1 -28.33 -23.06 -4.39
N ILE A 2 -28.56 -23.33 -3.10
CA ILE A 2 -28.75 -22.27 -2.06
C ILE A 2 -27.52 -21.34 -1.93
N VAL A 3 -26.32 -21.91 -1.93
CA VAL A 3 -25.05 -21.15 -1.86
C VAL A 3 -24.87 -20.20 -3.06
N PHE A 4 -25.41 -20.54 -4.23
CA PHE A 4 -25.29 -19.72 -5.44
C PHE A 4 -26.22 -18.49 -5.42
N GLU A 5 -27.43 -18.64 -4.88
CA GLU A 5 -28.37 -17.52 -4.75
C GLU A 5 -27.87 -16.48 -3.73
N GLU A 6 -27.37 -16.92 -2.57
CA GLU A 6 -26.79 -16.02 -1.55
C GLU A 6 -25.57 -15.25 -2.07
N VAL A 7 -24.77 -15.88 -2.93
CA VAL A 7 -23.59 -15.29 -3.55
C VAL A 7 -23.97 -14.23 -4.57
N ILE A 8 -24.94 -14.51 -5.43
CA ILE A 8 -25.42 -13.54 -6.42
C ILE A 8 -26.04 -12.33 -5.71
N GLU A 9 -26.83 -12.55 -4.66
CA GLU A 9 -27.37 -11.46 -3.84
C GLU A 9 -26.27 -10.61 -3.21
N LYS A 10 -25.21 -11.23 -2.68
CA LYS A 10 -24.04 -10.51 -2.15
C LYS A 10 -23.27 -9.75 -3.23
N ILE A 11 -23.05 -10.34 -4.40
CA ILE A 11 -22.40 -9.67 -5.53
C ILE A 11 -23.21 -8.44 -5.95
N GLU A 12 -24.52 -8.59 -6.10
CA GLU A 12 -25.42 -7.47 -6.43
C GLU A 12 -25.49 -6.43 -5.33
N TYR A 13 -25.41 -6.83 -4.06
CA TYR A 13 -25.29 -5.91 -2.93
C TYR A 13 -24.00 -5.10 -3.04
N TYR A 14 -22.85 -5.73 -3.23
CA TYR A 14 -21.56 -5.03 -3.39
C TYR A 14 -21.51 -4.10 -4.60
N LYS A 15 -22.11 -4.51 -5.73
CA LYS A 15 -22.28 -3.63 -6.91
C LYS A 15 -23.05 -2.37 -6.57
N LYS A 16 -24.13 -2.47 -5.78
CA LYS A 16 -24.86 -1.30 -5.29
C LYS A 16 -24.01 -0.42 -4.37
N LEU A 17 -23.04 -1.00 -3.65
CA LEU A 17 -22.17 -0.25 -2.74
C LEU A 17 -21.01 0.49 -3.41
N GLY A 18 -20.75 0.28 -4.71
CA GLY A 18 -19.57 0.88 -5.37
C GLY A 18 -18.57 -0.13 -5.91
N LEU A 19 -18.70 -1.40 -5.55
CA LEU A 19 -17.66 -2.40 -5.75
C LEU A 19 -18.07 -3.41 -6.83
N ASN A 20 -17.14 -3.84 -7.68
CA ASN A 20 -17.32 -5.04 -8.49
C ASN A 20 -16.53 -6.20 -7.89
N PRO A 21 -17.14 -7.12 -7.10
CA PRO A 21 -16.43 -8.26 -6.52
C PRO A 21 -15.78 -9.17 -7.56
N LEU A 22 -16.32 -9.21 -8.78
CA LEU A 22 -15.74 -9.97 -9.87
C LEU A 22 -14.42 -9.37 -10.33
N ALA A 23 -14.26 -8.05 -10.27
CA ALA A 23 -12.99 -7.39 -10.60
C ALA A 23 -11.90 -7.72 -9.57
N LEU A 24 -12.28 -7.90 -8.29
CA LEU A 24 -11.36 -8.39 -7.26
C LEU A 24 -10.92 -9.83 -7.56
N ALA A 25 -11.85 -10.72 -7.92
CA ALA A 25 -11.57 -12.13 -8.24
C ALA A 25 -10.72 -12.32 -9.50
N THR A 26 -10.73 -11.37 -10.43
CA THR A 26 -9.90 -11.39 -11.65
C THR A 26 -8.53 -10.74 -11.47
N GLY A 27 -8.12 -10.42 -10.23
CA GLY A 27 -6.85 -9.72 -9.96
C GLY A 27 -6.77 -8.30 -10.55
N CYS A 28 -7.90 -7.73 -11.02
CA CYS A 28 -7.98 -6.36 -11.49
C CYS A 28 -8.02 -5.47 -10.26
N ALA A 29 -6.84 -5.10 -9.77
CA ALA A 29 -6.71 -4.17 -8.66
C ALA A 29 -7.58 -2.93 -8.94
N VAL A 30 -8.39 -2.56 -7.96
CA VAL A 30 -9.19 -1.33 -7.98
C VAL A 30 -8.33 -0.05 -8.01
N LYS A 31 -7.00 -0.16 -8.18
CA LYS A 31 -6.05 0.94 -8.30
C LYS A 31 -5.88 1.32 -9.78
N VAL A 32 -5.62 2.60 -10.05
CA VAL A 32 -5.24 3.04 -11.40
C VAL A 32 -3.88 2.44 -11.76
N ASP A 33 -3.70 1.98 -13.01
CA ASP A 33 -2.43 1.42 -13.47
C ASP A 33 -1.31 2.49 -13.39
N LEU A 34 -0.36 2.27 -12.48
CA LEU A 34 0.70 3.23 -12.20
C LEU A 34 1.63 3.42 -13.40
N LEU A 35 2.02 2.31 -14.06
CA LEU A 35 3.02 2.33 -15.13
C LEU A 35 2.44 2.86 -16.43
N ARG A 36 1.19 2.52 -16.73
CA ARG A 36 0.54 2.87 -18.00
C ARG A 36 -0.19 4.19 -17.97
N VAL A 37 -0.67 4.64 -16.80
CA VAL A 37 -1.54 5.82 -16.69
C VAL A 37 -0.92 6.86 -15.76
N VAL A 38 -0.79 6.56 -14.47
CA VAL A 38 -0.44 7.58 -13.46
C VAL A 38 0.94 8.19 -13.72
N TYR A 39 2.00 7.39 -13.85
CA TYR A 39 3.36 7.92 -14.02
C TYR A 39 3.56 8.70 -15.31
N PRO A 40 3.07 8.23 -16.48
CA PRO A 40 3.05 9.05 -17.69
C PRO A 40 2.32 10.39 -17.49
N SER A 41 1.13 10.40 -16.86
CA SER A 41 0.39 11.65 -16.58
C SER A 41 1.16 12.59 -15.66
N ILE A 42 1.72 12.07 -14.55
CA ILE A 42 2.50 12.86 -13.60
C ILE A 42 3.77 13.43 -14.24
N LYS A 43 4.41 12.69 -15.15
CA LYS A 43 5.57 13.19 -15.91
C LYS A 43 5.20 14.43 -16.73
N VAL A 44 4.08 14.38 -17.47
CA VAL A 44 3.58 15.54 -18.23
C VAL A 44 3.24 16.69 -17.28
N LEU A 45 2.52 16.41 -16.20
CA LEU A 45 2.11 17.43 -15.23
C LEU A 45 3.31 18.13 -14.56
N ARG A 46 4.37 17.38 -14.20
CA ARG A 46 5.62 17.97 -13.67
C ARG A 46 6.24 18.96 -14.66
N GLU A 47 6.26 18.62 -15.95
CA GLU A 47 6.78 19.52 -16.99
C GLU A 47 5.92 20.79 -17.12
N GLU A 48 4.59 20.66 -17.08
CA GLU A 48 3.67 21.79 -17.14
C GLU A 48 3.74 22.72 -15.92
N LEU A 49 4.11 22.17 -14.76
CA LEU A 49 4.25 22.91 -13.49
C LEU A 49 5.65 23.50 -13.29
N LYS A 50 6.59 23.29 -14.22
CA LYS A 50 7.93 23.88 -14.15
C LYS A 50 7.85 25.41 -14.07
N GLY A 51 8.62 25.98 -13.14
CA GLY A 51 8.64 27.43 -12.90
C GLY A 51 7.53 27.93 -11.96
N THR A 52 6.63 27.05 -11.51
CA THR A 52 5.71 27.34 -10.40
C THR A 52 6.34 26.98 -9.06
N LYS A 53 5.69 27.34 -7.95
CA LYS A 53 6.05 26.88 -6.60
C LYS A 53 5.38 25.57 -6.20
N PHE A 54 4.91 24.79 -7.18
CA PHE A 54 4.24 23.52 -6.95
C PHE A 54 5.13 22.36 -7.41
N PHE A 55 5.44 21.46 -6.49
CA PHE A 55 6.36 20.36 -6.69
C PHE A 55 5.64 19.03 -6.46
N ILE A 56 5.92 18.05 -7.33
CA ILE A 56 5.45 16.66 -7.15
C ILE A 56 6.71 15.83 -6.90
N ALA A 57 6.88 15.37 -5.66
CA ALA A 57 8.04 14.60 -5.21
C ALA A 57 8.23 13.31 -6.05
N PRO A 58 9.46 12.79 -6.17
CA PRO A 58 9.73 11.49 -6.79
C PRO A 58 8.99 10.33 -6.08
N ARG A 59 9.06 9.13 -6.67
CA ARG A 59 8.40 7.94 -6.12
C ARG A 59 9.06 7.58 -4.78
N GLU A 60 8.29 7.68 -3.71
CA GLU A 60 8.64 7.17 -2.39
C GLU A 60 7.44 6.41 -1.79
N ASP A 61 7.73 5.48 -0.88
CA ASP A 61 6.70 4.66 -0.23
C ASP A 61 5.84 5.53 0.71
N ALA A 62 6.44 6.52 1.37
CA ALA A 62 5.78 7.53 2.17
C ALA A 62 6.43 8.93 2.00
N LEU A 63 5.69 9.97 2.34
CA LEU A 63 6.25 11.32 2.50
C LEU A 63 7.02 11.38 3.83
N ILE A 64 8.30 11.70 3.78
CA ILE A 64 9.16 11.88 4.96
C ILE A 64 9.47 13.37 5.12
N ILE A 65 9.14 13.93 6.28
CA ILE A 65 9.37 15.32 6.65
C ILE A 65 10.27 15.35 7.89
N SER A 66 11.20 16.31 8.00
CA SER A 66 11.97 16.52 9.23
C SER A 66 11.07 16.97 10.39
N GLY A 67 11.42 16.65 11.62
CA GLY A 67 10.69 17.11 12.81
C GLY A 67 9.30 16.48 12.98
N SER A 68 8.48 17.07 13.84
CA SER A 68 7.11 16.62 14.07
C SER A 68 6.08 17.46 13.31
N ILE A 69 4.99 16.81 12.92
CA ILE A 69 3.81 17.46 12.35
C ILE A 69 2.82 17.69 13.48
N ASN A 70 2.24 18.89 13.59
CA ASN A 70 1.19 19.16 14.58
C ASN A 70 -0.19 19.28 13.95
N GLU A 71 -0.24 19.66 12.68
CA GLU A 71 -1.47 20.08 12.00
C GLU A 71 -1.60 19.39 10.65
N ILE A 72 -2.84 19.08 10.29
CA ILE A 72 -3.19 18.56 8.98
C ILE A 72 -4.58 19.07 8.63
N TYR A 73 -4.75 19.51 7.39
CA TYR A 73 -5.99 20.14 6.92
C TYR A 73 -6.46 19.49 5.63
N ARG A 74 -7.65 18.90 5.65
CA ARG A 74 -8.18 18.22 4.48
C ARG A 74 -8.95 19.17 3.56
N ARG A 75 -8.72 19.04 2.26
CA ARG A 75 -9.55 19.66 1.22
C ARG A 75 -9.98 18.62 0.19
N LEU A 76 -11.24 18.73 -0.21
CA LEU A 76 -11.90 17.86 -1.17
C LEU A 76 -12.30 18.70 -2.38
N TYR A 77 -12.01 18.21 -3.58
CA TYR A 77 -12.37 18.86 -4.83
C TYR A 77 -13.01 17.85 -5.79
N TYR A 78 -13.91 18.33 -6.64
CA TYR A 78 -14.41 17.55 -7.78
C TYR A 78 -13.36 17.50 -8.88
N LEU A 79 -13.21 16.33 -9.51
CA LEU A 79 -12.32 16.18 -10.67
C LEU A 79 -12.82 16.97 -11.89
N GLY A 80 -11.90 17.42 -12.73
CA GLY A 80 -12.21 18.06 -14.02
C GLY A 80 -12.59 19.55 -13.95
N GLY A 81 -12.46 20.22 -12.81
CA GLY A 81 -12.71 21.66 -12.69
C GLY A 81 -11.80 22.35 -11.66
N ASP A 82 -11.64 23.67 -11.78
CA ASP A 82 -10.83 24.49 -10.87
C ASP A 82 -11.65 25.53 -10.07
N ARG A 83 -12.96 25.60 -10.29
CA ARG A 83 -13.83 26.69 -9.79
C ARG A 83 -13.92 26.79 -8.27
N GLU A 84 -13.71 25.67 -7.57
CA GLU A 84 -13.80 25.60 -6.11
C GLU A 84 -12.45 25.80 -5.42
N ILE A 85 -11.37 25.97 -6.20
CA ILE A 85 -10.02 26.10 -5.68
C ILE A 85 -9.69 27.58 -5.56
N LEU A 86 -9.70 28.06 -4.31
CA LEU A 86 -9.30 29.42 -3.96
C LEU A 86 -7.87 29.38 -3.41
N PRO A 87 -6.85 29.86 -4.15
CA PRO A 87 -5.46 29.84 -3.70
C PRO A 87 -5.22 30.56 -2.37
N GLU A 88 -6.04 31.56 -2.05
CA GLU A 88 -5.99 32.33 -0.80
C GLU A 88 -6.29 31.46 0.43
N ASN A 89 -7.09 30.39 0.27
CA ASN A 89 -7.33 29.43 1.34
C ASN A 89 -6.05 28.68 1.71
N LEU A 90 -5.17 28.42 0.74
CA LEU A 90 -3.89 27.74 1.00
C LEU A 90 -2.91 28.67 1.72
N GLU A 91 -2.93 29.97 1.39
CA GLU A 91 -2.17 30.99 2.13
C GLU A 91 -2.58 31.01 3.60
N SER A 92 -3.88 30.95 3.89
CA SER A 92 -4.38 30.85 5.27
C SER A 92 -3.99 29.56 5.99
N ILE A 93 -4.00 28.41 5.31
CA ILE A 93 -3.59 27.12 5.91
C ILE A 93 -2.08 27.09 6.17
N SER A 94 -1.31 27.70 5.27
CA SER A 94 0.15 27.71 5.35
C SER A 94 0.69 28.49 6.55
N GLU A 95 -0.03 29.54 6.95
CA GLU A 95 0.42 30.50 7.98
C GLU A 95 1.85 31.02 7.74
N GLY A 96 2.25 31.14 6.46
CA GLY A 96 3.59 31.58 6.07
C GLY A 96 4.66 30.47 6.02
N ARG A 97 4.28 29.20 6.25
CA ARG A 97 5.12 28.01 6.11
C ARG A 97 5.00 27.40 4.71
N ASP A 98 5.88 26.46 4.38
CA ASP A 98 5.70 25.61 3.20
C ASP A 98 4.56 24.59 3.46
N LEU A 99 3.88 24.18 2.39
CA LEU A 99 2.79 23.20 2.45
C LEU A 99 3.22 21.89 1.83
N TYR A 100 3.34 20.86 2.64
CA TYR A 100 3.39 19.49 2.15
C TYR A 100 1.99 18.95 1.99
N ALA A 101 1.79 17.98 1.10
CA ALA A 101 0.53 17.27 1.00
C ALA A 101 0.68 15.82 0.58
N VAL A 102 -0.24 15.00 1.08
CA VAL A 102 -0.55 13.69 0.51
C VAL A 102 -1.92 13.75 -0.17
N THR A 103 -2.09 13.01 -1.25
CA THR A 103 -3.29 13.09 -2.08
C THR A 103 -3.92 11.73 -2.33
N LEU A 104 -5.25 11.73 -2.42
CA LEU A 104 -6.07 10.61 -2.82
C LEU A 104 -6.92 11.03 -4.02
N VAL A 105 -6.85 10.26 -5.11
CA VAL A 105 -7.68 10.45 -6.30
C VAL A 105 -8.62 9.26 -6.43
N GLN A 106 -9.93 9.48 -6.40
CA GLN A 106 -10.90 8.50 -6.85
C GLN A 106 -11.43 8.93 -8.22
N VAL A 107 -11.16 8.12 -9.25
CA VAL A 107 -11.42 8.47 -10.65
C VAL A 107 -12.34 7.44 -11.31
N PHE A 108 -13.24 7.90 -12.16
CA PHE A 108 -14.13 7.06 -12.94
C PHE A 108 -13.31 6.21 -13.90
N GLN A 109 -13.56 4.91 -13.90
CA GLN A 109 -12.74 3.92 -14.61
C GLN A 109 -12.49 4.24 -16.09
N ARG A 110 -13.43 4.92 -16.76
CA ARG A 110 -13.28 5.31 -18.18
C ARG A 110 -12.26 6.44 -18.41
N TYR A 111 -11.94 7.21 -17.38
CA TYR A 111 -10.89 8.24 -17.46
C TYR A 111 -9.54 7.73 -16.95
N ALA A 112 -9.48 6.48 -16.51
CA ALA A 112 -8.26 5.82 -16.04
C ALA A 112 -7.74 4.79 -17.05
N ASP A 113 -8.19 4.86 -18.31
CA ASP A 113 -7.79 3.95 -19.39
C ASP A 113 -6.52 4.41 -20.12
N SER A 114 -6.20 5.69 -20.03
CA SER A 114 -5.12 6.36 -20.75
C SER A 114 -4.52 7.52 -19.93
N PRO A 115 -3.21 7.79 -20.07
CA PRO A 115 -2.57 8.95 -19.45
C PRO A 115 -3.27 10.27 -19.74
N GLU A 116 -3.73 10.46 -20.97
CA GLU A 116 -4.31 11.71 -21.45
C GLU A 116 -5.65 11.98 -20.77
N SER A 117 -6.52 10.97 -20.70
CA SER A 117 -7.83 11.12 -20.06
C SER A 117 -7.71 11.31 -18.55
N PHE A 118 -6.78 10.60 -17.91
CA PHE A 118 -6.52 10.77 -16.48
C PHE A 118 -5.98 12.19 -16.20
N LEU A 119 -5.04 12.65 -17.02
CA LEU A 119 -4.45 13.98 -16.90
C LEU A 119 -5.49 15.09 -17.09
N GLU A 120 -6.41 14.95 -18.04
CA GLU A 120 -7.51 15.91 -18.26
C GLU A 120 -8.34 16.16 -16.99
N LYS A 121 -8.49 15.12 -16.15
CA LYS A 121 -9.24 15.20 -14.89
C LYS A 121 -8.46 15.81 -13.74
N VAL A 122 -7.18 15.47 -13.60
CA VAL A 122 -6.37 15.92 -12.45
C VAL A 122 -5.66 17.24 -12.70
N ALA A 123 -5.20 17.52 -13.93
CA ALA A 123 -4.36 18.68 -14.23
C ALA A 123 -5.01 20.04 -13.90
N PRO A 124 -6.32 20.28 -14.15
CA PRO A 124 -6.94 21.56 -13.81
C PRO A 124 -6.77 21.93 -12.33
N ILE A 125 -6.85 20.93 -11.44
CA ILE A 125 -6.76 21.09 -10.00
C ILE A 125 -5.34 21.43 -9.59
N TYR A 126 -4.37 20.65 -10.04
CA TYR A 126 -2.95 20.91 -9.77
C TYR A 126 -2.50 22.27 -10.30
N LYS A 127 -2.90 22.63 -11.52
CA LYS A 127 -2.62 23.95 -12.11
C LYS A 127 -3.26 25.08 -11.32
N ALA A 128 -4.45 24.88 -10.76
CA ALA A 128 -5.10 25.88 -9.92
C ALA A 128 -4.41 26.04 -8.56
N LEU A 129 -4.02 24.94 -7.90
CA LEU A 129 -3.23 24.97 -6.67
C LEU A 129 -1.88 25.66 -6.89
N ALA A 130 -1.24 25.44 -8.03
CA ALA A 130 0.03 26.06 -8.41
C ALA A 130 -0.04 27.58 -8.63
N ARG A 131 -1.25 28.17 -8.70
CA ARG A 131 -1.43 29.64 -8.70
C ARG A 131 -1.23 30.26 -7.31
N SER A 132 -1.18 29.45 -6.25
CA SER A 132 -0.90 29.93 -4.89
C SER A 132 0.51 30.51 -4.77
N LYS A 133 0.69 31.49 -3.90
CA LYS A 133 2.01 32.06 -3.59
C LYS A 133 2.83 31.18 -2.65
N VAL A 134 2.18 30.21 -2.01
CA VAL A 134 2.78 29.25 -1.08
C VAL A 134 3.53 28.18 -1.85
N SER A 135 4.66 27.71 -1.30
CA SER A 135 5.35 26.53 -1.83
C SER A 135 4.55 25.28 -1.47
N ILE A 136 4.19 24.46 -2.46
CA ILE A 136 3.40 23.25 -2.25
C ILE A 136 4.18 22.04 -2.75
N THR A 137 4.37 21.04 -1.91
CA THR A 137 5.03 19.77 -2.27
C THR A 137 4.08 18.60 -2.07
N ILE A 138 3.68 17.94 -3.16
CA ILE A 138 2.95 16.68 -3.10
C ILE A 138 3.96 15.56 -2.87
N GLY A 139 3.97 15.01 -1.65
CA GLY A 139 4.91 13.98 -1.23
C GLY A 139 4.50 12.56 -1.59
N LYS A 140 3.19 12.28 -1.56
CA LYS A 140 2.61 10.96 -1.85
C LYS A 140 1.24 11.09 -2.49
N GLY A 141 0.94 10.20 -3.43
CA GLY A 141 -0.37 10.10 -4.05
C GLY A 141 -0.87 8.66 -4.11
N HIS A 142 -2.16 8.49 -3.84
CA HIS A 142 -2.91 7.26 -4.07
C HIS A 142 -4.01 7.50 -5.12
N SER A 143 -4.28 6.51 -5.95
CA SER A 143 -5.32 6.58 -6.97
C SER A 143 -6.12 5.29 -7.06
N ILE A 144 -7.44 5.41 -6.92
CA ILE A 144 -8.40 4.31 -6.92
C ILE A 144 -9.50 4.54 -7.97
N LEU A 145 -10.01 3.46 -8.54
CA LEU A 145 -11.03 3.45 -9.58
C LEU A 145 -12.42 3.44 -8.95
N THR A 146 -13.36 4.13 -9.58
CA THR A 146 -14.80 3.96 -9.33
C THR A 146 -15.53 3.66 -10.63
N PRO A 147 -16.55 2.79 -10.64
CA PRO A 147 -17.41 2.61 -11.81
C PRO A 147 -18.52 3.67 -11.89
N PHE A 148 -18.54 4.67 -11.00
CA PHE A 148 -19.55 5.72 -10.91
C PHE A 148 -18.94 7.10 -11.13
N LEU A 149 -19.53 7.88 -12.03
CA LEU A 149 -19.01 9.20 -12.43
C LEU A 149 -19.22 10.25 -11.32
N GLU A 150 -20.32 10.16 -10.60
CA GLU A 150 -20.69 11.05 -9.49
C GLU A 150 -19.79 10.91 -8.26
N ASP A 151 -19.01 9.83 -8.20
CA ASP A 151 -18.14 9.47 -7.08
C ASP A 151 -16.68 9.91 -7.29
N GLU A 152 -16.40 10.63 -8.38
CA GLU A 152 -15.09 11.18 -8.64
C GLU A 152 -14.72 12.30 -7.67
N PHE A 153 -13.54 12.22 -7.06
CA PHE A 153 -12.99 13.30 -6.26
C PHE A 153 -11.47 13.23 -6.18
N ILE A 154 -10.87 14.36 -5.81
CA ILE A 154 -9.51 14.39 -5.29
C ILE A 154 -9.52 15.01 -3.90
N LEU A 155 -8.72 14.44 -3.03
CA LEU A 155 -8.52 14.87 -1.67
C LEU A 155 -7.04 15.22 -1.49
N PHE A 156 -6.79 16.31 -0.78
CA PHE A 156 -5.48 16.71 -0.30
C PHE A 156 -5.53 16.85 1.20
N ASP A 157 -4.59 16.21 1.89
CA ASP A 157 -4.30 16.51 3.29
C ASP A 157 -3.06 17.38 3.33
N PHE A 158 -3.27 18.68 3.56
CA PHE A 158 -2.23 19.70 3.60
C PHE A 158 -1.59 19.79 4.98
N ILE A 159 -0.27 19.96 5.00
CA ILE A 159 0.57 19.89 6.18
C ILE A 159 1.49 21.12 6.16
N PRO A 160 1.16 22.17 6.93
CA PRO A 160 2.04 23.34 7.03
C PRO A 160 3.26 23.04 7.87
N HIS A 161 4.44 23.16 7.28
CA HIS A 161 5.70 22.79 7.91
C HIS A 161 6.88 23.61 7.36
N ASN A 162 7.81 23.96 8.24
CA ASN A 162 9.12 24.50 7.88
C ASN A 162 10.19 23.50 8.28
N ASP A 163 11.08 23.18 7.36
CA ASP A 163 12.18 22.27 7.64
C ASP A 163 13.12 22.87 8.71
N GLY A 164 13.51 22.04 9.69
CA GLY A 164 14.62 22.37 10.62
C GLY A 164 14.24 22.83 12.03
N ASP A 165 12.95 22.91 12.39
CA ASP A 165 12.55 23.38 13.73
C ASP A 165 12.58 22.31 14.83
N GLU A 166 12.57 21.02 14.49
CA GLU A 166 12.53 19.92 15.47
C GLU A 166 13.38 18.70 15.06
N GLU A 167 13.98 18.03 16.06
CA GLU A 167 14.68 16.76 15.86
C GLU A 167 13.71 15.61 15.58
N GLY A 168 14.12 14.70 14.69
CA GLY A 168 13.32 13.55 14.28
C GLY A 168 12.85 13.65 12.84
N ILE A 169 11.99 12.71 12.47
CA ILE A 169 11.28 12.66 11.20
C ILE A 169 9.83 12.26 11.43
N THR A 170 8.95 12.72 10.55
CA THR A 170 7.57 12.26 10.46
C THR A 170 7.35 11.60 9.10
N ALA A 171 6.79 10.40 9.12
CA ALA A 171 6.36 9.70 7.91
C ALA A 171 4.84 9.84 7.77
N VAL A 172 4.40 10.15 6.55
CA VAL A 172 3.00 10.35 6.19
C VAL A 172 2.67 9.53 4.96
N ASN A 173 1.59 8.77 5.02
CA ASN A 173 1.08 8.03 3.87
C ASN A 173 -0.43 8.24 3.72
N ASN A 174 -0.96 8.03 2.52
CA ASN A 174 -2.38 7.85 2.29
C ASN A 174 -2.56 6.61 1.41
N ASP A 175 -3.41 5.69 1.84
CA ASP A 175 -3.88 4.58 1.02
C ASP A 175 -5.34 4.29 1.36
N THR A 176 -6.11 3.88 0.36
CA THR A 176 -7.51 3.49 0.55
C THR A 176 -7.82 2.25 -0.29
N ILE A 177 -8.82 1.51 0.16
CA ILE A 177 -9.37 0.36 -0.54
C ILE A 177 -10.89 0.40 -0.43
N HIS A 178 -11.57 -0.37 -1.28
CA HIS A 178 -13.02 -0.54 -1.14
C HIS A 178 -13.36 -1.62 -0.12
N ILE A 179 -12.71 -2.78 -0.20
CA ILE A 179 -12.89 -3.90 0.71
C ILE A 179 -11.71 -4.87 0.63
N ILE A 180 -11.55 -5.73 1.63
CA ILE A 180 -10.54 -6.80 1.66
C ILE A 180 -11.17 -8.14 1.27
N ASP A 181 -12.33 -8.44 1.84
CA ASP A 181 -13.02 -9.70 1.64
C ASP A 181 -14.49 -9.46 1.25
N PRO A 182 -14.84 -9.54 -0.05
CA PRO A 182 -16.22 -9.35 -0.50
C PRO A 182 -17.14 -10.53 -0.13
N SER A 183 -16.68 -11.59 0.54
CA SER A 183 -17.55 -12.64 1.08
C SER A 183 -18.16 -12.28 2.44
N GLN A 184 -17.53 -11.35 3.17
CA GLN A 184 -17.98 -10.85 4.47
C GLN A 184 -18.96 -9.69 4.33
N GLU A 185 -19.49 -9.21 5.46
CA GLU A 185 -20.31 -8.00 5.48
C GLU A 185 -19.42 -6.74 5.31
N PRO A 186 -19.88 -5.69 4.59
CA PRO A 186 -19.09 -4.48 4.39
C PRO A 186 -18.72 -3.77 5.70
N GLY A 187 -19.59 -3.88 6.70
CA GLY A 187 -19.38 -3.30 8.03
C GLY A 187 -18.61 -4.20 9.01
N ASP A 188 -18.03 -5.31 8.56
CA ASP A 188 -17.15 -6.12 9.40
C ASP A 188 -15.91 -5.31 9.81
N ILE A 189 -15.48 -5.44 11.07
CA ILE A 189 -14.31 -4.74 11.60
C ILE A 189 -13.03 -5.09 10.85
N LYS A 190 -12.92 -6.29 10.29
CA LYS A 190 -11.76 -6.75 9.51
C LYS A 190 -11.54 -5.91 8.26
N GLN A 191 -12.61 -5.41 7.64
CA GLN A 191 -12.52 -4.55 6.46
C GLN A 191 -11.83 -3.23 6.80
N VAL A 192 -12.33 -2.53 7.83
CA VAL A 192 -11.75 -1.26 8.30
C VAL A 192 -10.35 -1.47 8.85
N SER A 193 -10.15 -2.53 9.65
CA SER A 193 -8.87 -2.82 10.27
C SER A 193 -7.78 -3.06 9.24
N GLY A 194 -8.07 -3.84 8.19
CA GLY A 194 -7.06 -4.09 7.18
C GLY A 194 -6.90 -2.93 6.19
N ALA A 195 -7.94 -2.13 5.93
CA ALA A 195 -7.80 -0.89 5.16
C ALA A 195 -6.85 0.09 5.85
N ILE A 196 -7.06 0.33 7.14
CA ILE A 196 -6.20 1.20 7.96
C ILE A 196 -4.81 0.60 8.13
N SER A 197 -4.71 -0.71 8.39
CA SER A 197 -3.41 -1.39 8.52
C SER A 197 -2.60 -1.29 7.23
N ASN A 198 -3.26 -1.43 6.07
CA ASN A 198 -2.63 -1.22 4.77
C ASN A 198 -2.13 0.23 4.60
N SER A 199 -2.91 1.24 5.02
CA SER A 199 -2.43 2.64 5.01
C SER A 199 -1.18 2.82 5.88
N PHE A 200 -1.15 2.23 7.08
CA PHE A 200 0.01 2.28 7.98
C PHE A 200 1.21 1.46 7.51
N ASN A 201 1.02 0.48 6.63
CA ASN A 201 2.09 -0.43 6.22
C ASN A 201 3.30 0.31 5.66
N ASP A 202 3.06 1.34 4.84
CA ASP A 202 4.09 2.16 4.17
C ASP A 202 4.90 3.04 5.14
N ILE A 203 4.39 3.32 6.36
CA ILE A 203 5.19 4.01 7.40
C ILE A 203 5.83 3.01 8.37
N PHE A 204 5.18 1.87 8.61
CA PHE A 204 5.74 0.80 9.45
C PHE A 204 6.96 0.15 8.82
N VAL A 205 7.02 0.04 7.50
CA VAL A 205 8.20 -0.48 6.81
C VAL A 205 9.44 0.39 7.08
N LEU A 206 9.25 1.70 7.27
CA LEU A 206 10.31 2.64 7.63
C LEU A 206 10.72 2.58 9.13
N GLY A 207 10.15 1.66 9.91
CA GLY A 207 10.37 1.58 11.36
C GLY A 207 9.62 2.65 12.16
N VAL A 208 8.65 3.34 11.57
CA VAL A 208 7.93 4.43 12.23
C VAL A 208 6.70 3.90 12.96
N TYR A 209 6.79 3.73 14.29
CA TYR A 209 5.70 3.17 15.11
C TYR A 209 5.25 4.07 16.28
N LYS A 210 5.91 5.22 16.51
CA LYS A 210 5.62 6.11 17.63
C LYS A 210 4.68 7.24 17.20
N LYS A 211 3.93 7.80 18.18
CA LYS A 211 2.99 8.93 18.01
C LYS A 211 2.09 8.74 16.78
N LEU A 212 1.47 7.56 16.68
CA LEU A 212 0.63 7.21 15.55
C LEU A 212 -0.66 8.03 15.56
N ARG A 213 -0.99 8.61 14.41
CA ARG A 213 -2.23 9.35 14.20
C ARG A 213 -2.79 8.98 12.84
N MET A 214 -4.09 9.16 12.67
CA MET A 214 -4.74 8.97 11.38
C MET A 214 -5.83 10.00 11.13
N VAL A 215 -6.00 10.35 9.87
CA VAL A 215 -7.12 11.10 9.32
C VAL A 215 -7.95 10.12 8.48
N PRO A 216 -8.99 9.47 9.06
CA PRO A 216 -9.75 8.44 8.36
C PRO A 216 -10.36 8.98 7.06
N VAL A 217 -10.38 8.15 6.03
CA VAL A 217 -11.09 8.40 4.76
C VAL A 217 -12.16 7.33 4.63
N ILE A 218 -13.37 7.64 5.10
CA ILE A 218 -14.49 6.72 5.12
C ILE A 218 -15.62 7.29 4.26
N ASN A 219 -16.18 6.44 3.40
CA ASN A 219 -17.37 6.73 2.62
C ASN A 219 -18.24 5.48 2.56
N ALA A 220 -19.55 5.67 2.53
CA ALA A 220 -20.53 4.59 2.44
C ALA A 220 -21.83 5.10 1.82
N PRO A 221 -22.63 4.23 1.17
CA PRO A 221 -23.90 4.60 0.56
C PRO A 221 -25.04 4.89 1.53
N THR A 222 -24.96 4.42 2.78
CA THR A 222 -25.99 4.63 3.79
C THR A 222 -25.38 5.18 5.07
N SER A 223 -26.13 6.02 5.79
CA SER A 223 -25.69 6.56 7.08
C SER A 223 -25.44 5.47 8.11
N GLU A 224 -26.27 4.41 8.12
CA GLU A 224 -26.09 3.26 9.02
C GLU A 224 -24.75 2.56 8.80
N LEU A 225 -24.39 2.27 7.54
CA LEU A 225 -23.10 1.67 7.24
C LEU A 225 -21.96 2.63 7.56
N LEU A 226 -22.11 3.92 7.27
CA LEU A 226 -21.12 4.93 7.61
C LEU A 226 -20.83 4.98 9.12
N GLU A 227 -21.88 4.99 9.95
CA GLU A 227 -21.78 4.95 11.42
C GLU A 227 -21.10 3.67 11.90
N LYS A 228 -21.43 2.52 11.29
CA LYS A 228 -20.79 1.23 11.62
C LYS A 228 -19.30 1.22 11.27
N LEU A 229 -18.94 1.71 10.09
CA LEU A 229 -17.53 1.83 9.67
C LEU A 229 -16.79 2.78 10.62
N TRP A 230 -17.38 3.92 10.95
CA TRP A 230 -16.76 4.89 11.87
C TRP A 230 -16.53 4.30 13.27
N ARG A 231 -17.50 3.56 13.82
CA ARG A 231 -17.31 2.83 15.08
C ARG A 231 -16.15 1.83 15.00
N ASN A 232 -16.00 1.14 13.88
CA ASN A 232 -14.87 0.23 13.67
C ASN A 232 -13.53 0.97 13.60
N VAL A 233 -13.49 2.18 13.03
CA VAL A 233 -12.31 3.07 13.06
C VAL A 233 -11.93 3.39 14.51
N GLU A 234 -12.90 3.80 15.33
CA GLU A 234 -12.68 4.11 16.75
C GLU A 234 -12.19 2.90 17.56
N LEU A 235 -12.75 1.72 17.30
CA LEU A 235 -12.31 0.47 17.93
C LEU A 235 -10.87 0.13 17.56
N PHE A 236 -10.52 0.21 16.27
CA PHE A 236 -9.15 -0.03 15.80
C PHE A 236 -8.17 0.98 16.41
N ALA A 237 -8.54 2.27 16.40
CA ALA A 237 -7.72 3.34 16.96
C ALA A 237 -7.42 3.11 18.44
N LYS A 238 -8.46 2.76 19.22
CA LYS A 238 -8.33 2.44 20.65
C LYS A 238 -7.45 1.21 20.87
N GLN A 239 -7.59 0.17 20.06
CA GLN A 239 -6.82 -1.07 20.19
C GLN A 239 -5.31 -0.83 20.04
N TYR A 240 -4.92 0.05 19.12
CA TYR A 240 -3.51 0.31 18.79
C TYR A 240 -2.98 1.67 19.30
N ASN A 241 -3.75 2.36 20.15
CA ASN A 241 -3.42 3.67 20.69
C ASN A 241 -3.05 4.70 19.60
N ILE A 242 -3.90 4.79 18.58
CA ILE A 242 -3.76 5.71 17.45
C ILE A 242 -4.69 6.90 17.68
N GLU A 243 -4.18 8.12 17.54
CA GLU A 243 -5.00 9.33 17.60
C GLU A 243 -5.84 9.49 16.32
N ILE A 244 -7.11 9.84 16.46
CA ILE A 244 -7.98 10.18 15.33
C ILE A 244 -8.01 11.69 15.17
N ILE A 245 -7.62 12.16 13.99
CA ILE A 245 -7.80 13.54 13.57
C ILE A 245 -9.06 13.62 12.72
N ASN A 246 -10.02 14.41 13.19
CA ASN A 246 -11.34 14.53 12.56
C ASN A 246 -11.31 15.61 11.47
N GLU A 247 -11.34 15.16 10.22
CA GLU A 247 -11.41 16.01 9.05
C GLU A 247 -12.63 15.68 8.19
N VAL A 248 -12.92 16.59 7.25
CA VAL A 248 -14.05 16.43 6.32
C VAL A 248 -13.96 15.11 5.54
N GLN A 249 -15.08 14.40 5.43
CA GLN A 249 -15.16 13.12 4.71
C GLN A 249 -15.67 13.32 3.27
N PRO A 250 -15.32 12.45 2.31
CA PRO A 250 -15.73 12.61 0.91
C PRO A 250 -17.25 12.69 0.69
N ARG A 251 -18.04 11.94 1.50
CA ARG A 251 -19.52 11.89 1.45
C ARG A 251 -20.09 11.73 0.03
N ARG A 252 -19.44 10.90 -0.81
CA ARG A 252 -19.88 10.63 -2.19
C ARG A 252 -20.90 9.50 -2.30
N GLY A 253 -21.06 8.68 -1.25
CA GLY A 253 -22.11 7.67 -1.20
C GLY A 253 -21.70 6.30 -1.74
N ARG A 254 -20.40 5.99 -1.81
CA ARG A 254 -19.90 4.63 -2.12
C ARG A 254 -18.86 4.19 -1.13
N LEU A 255 -18.71 2.88 -1.01
CA LEU A 255 -17.79 2.26 -0.08
C LEU A 255 -16.35 2.68 -0.41
N LEU A 256 -15.70 3.33 0.54
CA LEU A 256 -14.28 3.63 0.53
C LEU A 256 -13.80 3.65 1.97
N MET A 257 -12.66 3.03 2.22
CA MET A 257 -12.09 2.96 3.56
C MET A 257 -10.56 3.00 3.50
N GLY A 258 -9.97 3.62 4.51
CA GLY A 258 -8.53 3.78 4.66
C GLY A 258 -8.27 5.04 5.46
N ALA A 259 -7.05 5.55 5.40
CA ALA A 259 -6.70 6.77 6.08
C ALA A 259 -5.48 7.44 5.45
N THR A 260 -5.35 8.74 5.70
CA THR A 260 -4.02 9.35 5.80
C THR A 260 -3.47 9.00 7.17
N VAL A 261 -2.27 8.44 7.22
CA VAL A 261 -1.63 7.99 8.45
C VAL A 261 -0.35 8.79 8.69
N ILE A 262 -0.04 9.01 9.96
CA ILE A 262 1.10 9.80 10.39
C ILE A 262 1.79 9.05 11.51
N GLY A 263 3.12 9.01 11.48
CA GLY A 263 3.92 8.51 12.59
C GLY A 263 5.24 9.27 12.71
N TYR A 264 5.80 9.28 13.91
CA TYR A 264 7.05 9.96 14.23
C TYR A 264 8.17 8.98 14.55
N SER A 265 9.39 9.33 14.19
CA SER A 265 10.60 8.63 14.58
C SER A 265 11.73 9.61 14.91
N ASP A 266 12.46 9.31 15.97
CA ASP A 266 13.73 9.94 16.37
C ASP A 266 14.96 9.28 15.71
N LYS A 267 14.72 8.43 14.70
CA LYS A 267 15.72 7.70 13.93
C LYS A 267 15.54 7.88 12.43
N LYS A 268 16.65 7.82 11.69
CA LYS A 268 16.61 7.91 10.22
C LYS A 268 15.94 6.68 9.62
N PRO A 269 15.10 6.82 8.59
CA PRO A 269 14.47 5.68 7.94
C PRO A 269 15.51 4.82 7.19
N PRO A 270 15.25 3.51 7.03
CA PRO A 270 16.13 2.58 6.31
C PRO A 270 16.02 2.77 4.79
N ILE A 271 16.59 3.87 4.29
CA ILE A 271 16.61 4.23 2.87
C ILE A 271 18.05 4.45 2.38
N PHE A 272 19.01 3.74 2.97
CA PHE A 272 20.44 3.85 2.68
C PHE A 272 20.84 3.00 1.45
N GLU A 273 20.15 3.23 0.32
CA GLU A 273 20.29 2.42 -0.90
C GLU A 273 21.71 2.38 -1.45
N ASP A 274 22.41 3.51 -1.39
CA ASP A 274 23.80 3.68 -1.80
C ASP A 274 24.78 2.91 -0.90
N ARG A 275 24.38 2.59 0.33
CA ARG A 275 25.16 1.86 1.33
C ARG A 275 24.97 0.35 1.28
N VAL A 276 24.12 -0.16 0.39
CA VAL A 276 23.98 -1.60 0.16
C VAL A 276 25.23 -2.14 -0.54
N VAL A 277 25.80 -3.22 0.00
CA VAL A 277 27.03 -3.86 -0.49
C VAL A 277 26.89 -5.37 -0.63
N PRO A 278 27.71 -6.02 -1.49
CA PRO A 278 27.74 -7.48 -1.59
C PRO A 278 27.96 -8.17 -0.25
N GLY A 279 27.24 -9.28 -0.01
CA GLY A 279 27.26 -10.03 1.24
C GLY A 279 26.08 -9.75 2.16
N MET A 280 25.44 -8.58 2.04
CA MET A 280 24.20 -8.28 2.78
C MET A 280 23.09 -9.28 2.45
N LYS A 281 22.26 -9.63 3.43
CA LYS A 281 21.17 -10.60 3.28
C LYS A 281 19.81 -9.92 3.19
N LEU A 282 18.90 -10.61 2.52
CA LEU A 282 17.49 -10.27 2.47
C LEU A 282 16.73 -11.12 3.49
N ILE A 283 16.09 -10.48 4.46
CA ILE A 283 15.14 -11.12 5.39
C ILE A 283 13.74 -10.71 4.98
N ILE A 284 12.79 -11.65 4.97
CA ILE A 284 11.37 -11.31 4.98
C ILE A 284 10.80 -11.51 6.39
N THR A 285 9.91 -10.63 6.85
CA THR A 285 9.41 -10.66 8.23
C THR A 285 8.39 -11.77 8.50
N ARG A 286 7.68 -12.24 7.46
CA ARG A 286 6.77 -13.40 7.48
C ARG A 286 6.52 -13.87 6.04
N PRO A 287 6.01 -15.08 5.81
CA PRO A 287 5.62 -15.52 4.47
C PRO A 287 4.58 -14.59 3.81
N MET A 288 4.58 -14.52 2.47
CA MET A 288 3.72 -13.64 1.66
C MET A 288 2.59 -14.43 0.95
N GLY A 289 1.74 -13.75 0.17
CA GLY A 289 0.76 -14.38 -0.73
C GLY A 289 -0.67 -14.41 -0.20
N GLU A 290 -1.08 -13.39 0.56
CA GLU A 290 -2.38 -13.27 1.21
C GLU A 290 -3.54 -13.23 0.21
N LEU A 291 -3.32 -12.70 -0.99
CA LEU A 291 -4.39 -12.56 -1.99
C LEU A 291 -4.74 -13.86 -2.70
N ALA A 292 -3.81 -14.83 -2.76
CA ALA A 292 -4.04 -16.10 -3.44
C ALA A 292 -5.26 -16.90 -2.91
N PRO A 293 -5.41 -17.15 -1.59
CA PRO A 293 -6.58 -17.84 -1.06
C PRO A 293 -7.87 -17.03 -1.17
N ILE A 294 -7.79 -15.69 -1.07
CA ILE A 294 -8.97 -14.82 -1.22
C ILE A 294 -9.53 -14.93 -2.63
N ASN A 295 -8.67 -14.79 -3.64
CA ASN A 295 -9.08 -14.89 -5.04
C ASN A 295 -9.58 -16.28 -5.38
N LEU A 296 -8.90 -17.34 -4.91
CA LEU A 296 -9.34 -18.72 -5.16
C LEU A 296 -10.72 -18.99 -4.56
N TYR A 297 -10.96 -18.56 -3.32
CA TYR A 297 -12.24 -18.71 -2.65
C TYR A 297 -13.36 -18.01 -3.43
N LEU A 298 -13.15 -16.74 -3.82
CA LEU A 298 -14.14 -15.97 -4.57
C LEU A 298 -14.42 -16.59 -5.93
N SER A 299 -13.38 -16.99 -6.67
CA SER A 299 -13.55 -17.63 -7.98
C SER A 299 -14.28 -18.96 -7.86
N SER A 300 -13.96 -19.79 -6.85
CA SER A 300 -14.66 -21.05 -6.58
C SER A 300 -16.14 -20.87 -6.26
N ILE A 301 -16.49 -19.74 -5.65
CA ILE A 301 -17.87 -19.35 -5.37
C ILE A 301 -18.61 -18.91 -6.64
N ILE A 302 -17.91 -18.26 -7.57
CA ILE A 302 -18.49 -17.75 -8.82
C ILE A 302 -18.65 -18.87 -9.85
N ASP A 303 -17.72 -19.82 -9.86
CA ASP A 303 -17.64 -20.92 -10.83
C ASP A 303 -17.45 -22.27 -10.13
N GLU A 304 -18.52 -23.09 -10.09
CA GLU A 304 -18.49 -24.44 -9.49
C GLU A 304 -17.49 -25.38 -10.15
N SER A 305 -17.04 -25.11 -11.38
CA SER A 305 -16.04 -25.96 -12.04
C SER A 305 -14.69 -25.89 -11.33
N ILE A 306 -14.35 -24.73 -10.74
CA ILE A 306 -13.12 -24.56 -9.95
C ILE A 306 -13.16 -25.44 -8.71
N VAL A 307 -14.33 -25.65 -8.08
CA VAL A 307 -14.46 -26.55 -6.94
C VAL A 307 -14.09 -27.99 -7.32
N LYS A 308 -14.46 -28.43 -8.53
CA LYS A 308 -14.07 -29.75 -9.04
C LYS A 308 -12.58 -29.81 -9.36
N ASP A 309 -12.04 -28.75 -9.95
CA ASP A 309 -10.60 -28.66 -10.20
C ASP A 309 -9.80 -28.74 -8.88
N LEU A 310 -10.30 -28.18 -7.77
CA LEU A 310 -9.67 -28.28 -6.45
C LEU A 310 -9.63 -29.73 -5.94
N GLU A 311 -10.71 -30.50 -6.14
CA GLU A 311 -10.77 -31.92 -5.78
C GLU A 311 -9.71 -32.73 -6.54
N ASP A 312 -9.43 -32.42 -7.81
CA ASP A 312 -8.36 -33.05 -8.61
C ASP A 312 -6.95 -32.74 -8.06
N TYR A 313 -6.80 -31.71 -7.23
CA TYR A 313 -5.55 -31.37 -6.53
C TYR A 313 -5.55 -31.80 -5.06
N ASP A 314 -6.50 -32.63 -4.62
CA ASP A 314 -6.67 -33.04 -3.23
C ASP A 314 -6.82 -31.85 -2.25
N ILE A 315 -7.34 -30.70 -2.72
CA ILE A 315 -7.71 -29.56 -1.86
C ILE A 315 -9.23 -29.50 -1.74
N SER A 316 -9.71 -29.50 -0.50
CA SER A 316 -11.12 -29.23 -0.22
C SER A 316 -11.46 -27.74 -0.27
N PHE A 317 -12.69 -27.41 -0.66
CA PHE A 317 -13.19 -26.03 -0.58
C PHE A 317 -13.12 -25.46 0.86
N GLU A 318 -13.30 -26.29 1.89
CA GLU A 318 -13.17 -25.90 3.30
C GLU A 318 -11.74 -25.47 3.66
N GLU A 319 -10.72 -26.11 3.09
CA GLU A 319 -9.32 -25.70 3.27
C GLU A 319 -9.04 -24.34 2.63
N VAL A 320 -9.61 -24.07 1.46
CA VAL A 320 -9.53 -22.76 0.82
C VAL A 320 -10.20 -21.68 1.68
N GLU A 321 -11.38 -21.98 2.24
CA GLU A 321 -12.08 -21.05 3.14
C GLU A 321 -11.26 -20.75 4.41
N LYS A 322 -10.66 -21.78 5.03
CA LYS A 322 -9.76 -21.62 6.19
C LYS A 322 -8.55 -20.76 5.86
N ALA A 323 -7.91 -21.00 4.72
CA ALA A 323 -6.79 -20.21 4.24
C ALA A 323 -7.19 -18.75 4.00
N LYS A 324 -8.34 -18.53 3.37
CA LYS A 324 -8.92 -17.19 3.15
C LYS A 324 -9.15 -16.48 4.48
N ASN A 325 -9.75 -17.14 5.47
CA ASN A 325 -10.02 -16.55 6.78
C ASN A 325 -8.73 -16.15 7.51
N LYS A 326 -7.70 -17.01 7.45
CA LYS A 326 -6.37 -16.72 8.00
C LYS A 326 -5.69 -15.56 7.27
N ALA A 327 -5.80 -15.49 5.94
CA ALA A 327 -5.27 -14.38 5.15
C ALA A 327 -5.92 -13.05 5.56
N VAL A 328 -7.25 -13.00 5.63
CA VAL A 328 -7.98 -11.78 6.05
C VAL A 328 -7.58 -11.36 7.47
N GLU A 329 -7.43 -12.30 8.40
CA GLU A 329 -6.97 -12.00 9.76
C GLU A 329 -5.57 -11.36 9.79
N LEU A 330 -4.64 -11.87 8.96
CA LEU A 330 -3.31 -11.28 8.82
C LEU A 330 -3.36 -9.88 8.21
N ILE A 331 -4.13 -9.69 7.13
CA ILE A 331 -4.31 -8.38 6.48
C ILE A 331 -4.91 -7.37 7.47
N SER A 332 -5.81 -7.80 8.36
CA SER A 332 -6.45 -6.93 9.35
C SER A 332 -5.56 -6.53 10.53
N LYS A 333 -4.35 -7.11 10.67
CA LYS A 333 -3.43 -6.81 11.76
C LYS A 333 -2.31 -5.87 11.27
N PRO A 334 -2.07 -4.73 11.93
CA PRO A 334 -1.00 -3.83 11.53
C PRO A 334 0.38 -4.43 11.82
N ASN A 335 1.34 -4.20 10.93
CA ASN A 335 2.73 -4.67 11.05
C ASN A 335 3.58 -3.86 12.08
N ILE A 336 2.96 -3.37 13.17
CA ILE A 336 3.62 -2.59 14.24
C ILE A 336 4.82 -3.34 14.81
N GLU A 337 4.68 -4.64 15.05
CA GLU A 337 5.76 -5.43 15.64
C GLU A 337 7.02 -5.50 14.75
N ALA A 338 6.83 -5.53 13.43
CA ALA A 338 7.93 -5.47 12.49
C ALA A 338 8.58 -4.07 12.51
N ALA A 339 7.77 -3.01 12.57
CA ALA A 339 8.26 -1.63 12.68
C ALA A 339 9.09 -1.42 13.96
N VAL A 340 8.66 -1.97 15.11
CA VAL A 340 9.42 -1.88 16.37
C VAL A 340 10.76 -2.61 16.27
N ALA A 341 10.79 -3.79 15.64
CA ALA A 341 12.03 -4.53 15.41
C ALA A 341 12.98 -3.75 14.49
N ILE A 342 12.48 -3.21 13.37
CA ILE A 342 13.27 -2.41 12.42
C ILE A 342 13.84 -1.18 13.13
N TYR A 343 13.01 -0.44 13.86
CA TYR A 343 13.39 0.77 14.58
C TYR A 343 14.62 0.57 15.48
N LYS A 344 14.76 -0.58 16.14
CA LYS A 344 15.92 -0.84 17.02
C LYS A 344 17.26 -0.74 16.29
N TYR A 345 17.30 -1.12 15.02
CA TYR A 345 18.50 -1.15 14.17
C TYR A 345 18.57 0.03 13.18
N LEU A 346 17.85 1.13 13.45
CA LEU A 346 18.03 2.37 12.70
C LEU A 346 19.01 3.31 13.44
N PRO A 347 19.81 4.12 12.72
CA PRO A 347 20.63 5.16 13.33
C PRO A 347 19.75 6.27 13.90
N SER A 348 20.20 6.91 14.98
CA SER A 348 19.63 8.19 15.41
C SER A 348 19.76 9.26 14.32
N VAL A 349 18.91 10.31 14.36
CA VAL A 349 18.97 11.40 13.35
C VAL A 349 20.34 12.10 13.30
N SER A 350 21.06 12.17 14.41
CA SER A 350 22.41 12.74 14.49
C SER A 350 23.53 11.74 14.17
N GLU A 351 23.22 10.45 14.02
CA GLU A 351 24.20 9.37 13.84
C GLU A 351 24.37 9.00 12.36
N ASP A 352 25.59 8.67 11.96
CA ASP A 352 25.87 8.14 10.63
C ASP A 352 25.47 6.66 10.50
N PHE A 353 25.19 6.23 9.27
CA PHE A 353 24.92 4.83 8.98
C PHE A 353 26.17 3.96 9.18
N ARG A 354 26.02 2.87 9.95
CA ARG A 354 27.04 1.86 10.24
C ARG A 354 26.52 0.49 9.78
N GLU A 355 27.25 -0.13 8.86
CA GLU A 355 26.84 -1.37 8.19
C GLU A 355 26.66 -2.53 9.17
N ASP A 356 27.51 -2.59 10.20
CA ASP A 356 27.55 -3.65 11.20
C ASP A 356 26.51 -3.51 12.32
N GLU A 357 25.77 -2.41 12.35
CA GLU A 357 24.77 -2.13 13.39
C GLU A 357 23.39 -1.79 12.83
N HIS A 358 23.31 -1.31 11.58
CA HIS A 358 22.08 -0.74 11.03
C HIS A 358 21.50 -1.51 9.86
N ILE A 359 20.17 -1.48 9.78
CA ILE A 359 19.42 -1.92 8.59
C ILE A 359 19.63 -0.89 7.47
N ALA A 360 20.01 -1.36 6.29
CA ALA A 360 20.29 -0.50 5.15
C ALA A 360 19.00 -0.06 4.45
N VAL A 361 18.17 -1.03 4.04
CA VAL A 361 16.98 -0.79 3.23
C VAL A 361 15.83 -1.68 3.67
N THR A 362 14.61 -1.17 3.62
CA THR A 362 13.38 -1.96 3.76
C THR A 362 12.39 -1.67 2.64
N THR A 363 11.53 -2.62 2.31
CA THR A 363 10.34 -2.42 1.44
C THR A 363 9.22 -3.37 1.86
N ASP A 364 7.98 -3.03 1.55
CA ASP A 364 6.83 -3.89 1.81
C ASP A 364 6.53 -4.79 0.61
N VAL A 365 5.84 -5.89 0.86
CA VAL A 365 5.44 -6.86 -0.16
C VAL A 365 3.92 -6.85 -0.29
N THR A 366 3.39 -5.93 -1.09
CA THR A 366 1.94 -5.79 -1.31
C THR A 366 1.52 -6.22 -2.72
N GLY A 367 0.92 -5.34 -3.51
CA GLY A 367 0.30 -5.69 -4.81
C GLY A 367 1.29 -6.33 -5.80
N PRO A 368 2.50 -5.80 -5.97
CA PRO A 368 3.51 -6.41 -6.86
C PRO A 368 4.04 -7.76 -6.37
N GLY A 369 3.81 -8.15 -5.11
CA GLY A 369 4.37 -9.36 -4.52
C GLY A 369 5.90 -9.38 -4.59
N ILE A 370 6.51 -10.54 -4.87
CA ILE A 370 7.96 -10.70 -4.95
C ILE A 370 8.66 -9.80 -6.00
N PHE A 371 7.90 -9.21 -6.92
CA PHE A 371 8.45 -8.24 -7.88
C PHE A 371 9.15 -7.06 -7.20
N VAL A 372 8.79 -6.71 -5.96
CA VAL A 372 9.48 -5.65 -5.19
C VAL A 372 10.98 -5.92 -5.01
N VAL A 373 11.42 -7.18 -5.05
CA VAL A 373 12.86 -7.51 -5.01
C VAL A 373 13.59 -7.02 -6.27
N ARG A 374 12.91 -7.04 -7.42
CA ARG A 374 13.45 -6.45 -8.66
C ARG A 374 13.57 -4.93 -8.53
N GLU A 375 12.55 -4.28 -7.97
CA GLU A 375 12.59 -2.83 -7.71
C GLU A 375 13.71 -2.48 -6.71
N LEU A 376 13.91 -3.30 -5.67
CA LEU A 376 15.04 -3.14 -4.73
C LEU A 376 16.41 -3.27 -5.42
N ALA A 377 16.58 -4.25 -6.32
CA ALA A 377 17.81 -4.42 -7.08
C ALA A 377 18.11 -3.19 -7.95
N GLU A 378 17.08 -2.57 -8.53
CA GLU A 378 17.21 -1.33 -9.31
C GLU A 378 17.59 -0.13 -8.44
N ARG A 379 16.85 0.09 -7.35
CA ARG A 379 17.07 1.20 -6.39
C ARG A 379 18.47 1.16 -5.77
N THR A 380 18.89 -0.02 -5.33
CA THR A 380 20.22 -0.23 -4.70
C THR A 380 21.36 -0.38 -5.70
N ASN A 381 21.03 -0.46 -7.00
CA ASN A 381 21.97 -0.77 -8.08
C ASN A 381 22.77 -2.06 -7.84
N THR A 382 22.09 -3.15 -7.52
CA THR A 382 22.72 -4.43 -7.13
C THR A 382 22.16 -5.65 -7.83
N LYS A 383 22.97 -6.72 -7.86
CA LYS A 383 22.49 -8.07 -8.16
C LYS A 383 22.04 -8.75 -6.88
N ILE A 384 20.84 -9.28 -6.88
CA ILE A 384 20.25 -10.00 -5.76
C ILE A 384 20.02 -11.45 -6.16
N ARG A 385 20.41 -12.39 -5.29
CA ARG A 385 20.13 -13.82 -5.43
C ARG A 385 19.13 -14.25 -4.37
N LEU A 386 17.96 -14.71 -4.80
CA LEU A 386 16.96 -15.33 -3.95
C LEU A 386 17.24 -16.83 -3.80
N TYR A 387 17.19 -17.32 -2.56
CA TYR A 387 17.27 -18.73 -2.20
C TYR A 387 15.89 -19.38 -2.16
N ASP A 388 14.90 -18.62 -1.69
CA ASP A 388 13.58 -19.12 -1.38
C ASP A 388 12.50 -18.05 -1.62
N ILE A 389 11.25 -18.49 -1.73
CA ILE A 389 10.04 -17.69 -1.93
C ILE A 389 9.00 -18.19 -0.91
N PRO A 390 9.06 -17.74 0.36
CA PRO A 390 8.18 -18.25 1.40
C PRO A 390 6.75 -17.75 1.20
N LEU A 391 5.81 -18.69 1.06
CA LEU A 391 4.39 -18.43 0.85
C LEU A 391 3.56 -18.96 2.02
N LEU A 392 2.57 -18.19 2.46
CA LEU A 392 1.64 -18.57 3.53
C LEU A 392 0.86 -19.85 3.20
N PHE A 393 0.50 -20.02 1.92
CA PHE A 393 -0.34 -21.10 1.43
C PHE A 393 0.22 -21.67 0.13
N THR A 394 1.39 -22.31 0.20
CA THR A 394 2.18 -22.72 -0.97
C THR A 394 1.35 -23.45 -2.05
N GLU A 395 0.55 -24.43 -1.64
CA GLU A 395 -0.22 -25.27 -2.57
C GLU A 395 -1.41 -24.52 -3.18
N ILE A 396 -2.12 -23.73 -2.37
CA ILE A 396 -3.17 -22.81 -2.85
C ILE A 396 -2.60 -21.79 -3.83
N SER A 397 -1.46 -21.17 -3.51
CA SER A 397 -0.78 -20.22 -4.40
C SER A 397 -0.42 -20.86 -5.74
N ARG A 398 0.08 -22.10 -5.73
CA ARG A 398 0.41 -22.88 -6.93
C ARG A 398 -0.82 -23.12 -7.80
N ILE A 399 -1.92 -23.57 -7.20
CA ILE A 399 -3.18 -23.86 -7.90
C ILE A 399 -3.81 -22.57 -8.43
N SER A 400 -3.87 -21.51 -7.63
CA SER A 400 -4.39 -20.20 -8.05
C SER A 400 -3.64 -19.66 -9.27
N THR A 401 -2.32 -19.86 -9.35
CA THR A 401 -1.54 -19.50 -10.55
C THR A 401 -1.85 -20.43 -11.72
N LYS A 402 -1.87 -21.75 -11.49
CA LYS A 402 -2.07 -22.76 -12.54
C LYS A 402 -3.45 -22.64 -13.21
N LEU A 403 -4.47 -22.31 -12.44
CA LEU A 403 -5.84 -22.07 -12.91
C LEU A 403 -6.04 -20.63 -13.43
N TYR A 404 -4.97 -19.82 -13.52
CA TYR A 404 -5.01 -18.42 -13.97
C TYR A 404 -5.98 -17.53 -13.18
N ILE A 405 -6.24 -17.90 -11.92
CA ILE A 405 -7.10 -17.11 -11.02
C ILE A 405 -6.41 -15.81 -10.62
N ILE A 406 -5.09 -15.87 -10.38
CA ILE A 406 -4.29 -14.68 -10.09
C ILE A 406 -2.97 -14.72 -10.88
N PRO A 407 -2.57 -13.62 -11.55
CA PRO A 407 -1.36 -13.60 -12.36
C PRO A 407 -0.06 -13.70 -11.53
N ASN A 408 -0.13 -13.35 -10.25
CA ASN A 408 0.98 -13.39 -9.30
C ASN A 408 0.48 -13.78 -7.91
N SER A 409 0.63 -15.04 -7.53
CA SER A 409 0.20 -15.58 -6.23
C SER A 409 1.09 -15.16 -5.06
N THR A 410 2.18 -14.43 -5.31
CA THR A 410 3.03 -13.84 -4.27
C THR A 410 2.51 -12.48 -3.76
N SER A 411 1.47 -11.94 -4.41
CA SER A 411 0.86 -10.66 -4.07
C SER A 411 0.09 -10.69 -2.75
N GLY A 412 0.06 -9.52 -2.10
CA GLY A 412 -0.54 -9.31 -0.79
C GLY A 412 -1.19 -7.94 -0.65
N THR A 413 -1.90 -7.75 0.46
CA THR A 413 -2.39 -6.45 0.97
C THR A 413 -1.94 -6.36 2.42
N ASN A 414 -1.40 -5.21 2.88
CA ASN A 414 -0.76 -5.12 4.19
C ASN A 414 0.27 -6.27 4.44
N GLY A 415 1.08 -6.53 3.42
CA GLY A 415 1.96 -7.70 3.37
C GLY A 415 3.21 -7.58 4.24
N PRO A 416 4.12 -8.57 4.21
CA PRO A 416 5.35 -8.56 4.99
C PRO A 416 6.33 -7.48 4.53
N PHE A 417 7.41 -7.30 5.30
CA PHE A 417 8.53 -6.45 4.93
C PHE A 417 9.72 -7.29 4.49
N ILE A 418 10.43 -6.82 3.48
CA ILE A 418 11.77 -7.29 3.11
C ILE A 418 12.77 -6.28 3.67
N ILE A 419 13.84 -6.81 4.28
CA ILE A 419 14.89 -6.05 4.96
C ILE A 419 16.23 -6.45 4.36
N ILE A 420 17.06 -5.47 3.97
CA ILE A 420 18.46 -5.66 3.58
C ILE A 420 19.35 -5.20 4.73
N ALA A 421 20.18 -6.12 5.23
CA ALA A 421 21.06 -5.90 6.36
C ALA A 421 22.37 -6.71 6.23
N SER A 422 23.42 -6.28 6.93
CA SER A 422 24.68 -7.03 6.98
C SER A 422 24.56 -8.29 7.83
N ASP A 423 25.39 -9.29 7.52
CA ASP A 423 25.45 -10.57 8.26
C ASP A 423 25.63 -10.39 9.79
N ASN A 424 26.25 -9.27 10.20
CA ASN A 424 26.51 -8.98 11.62
C ASN A 424 25.23 -8.80 12.45
N ILE A 425 24.13 -8.33 11.85
CA ILE A 425 22.87 -8.09 12.58
C ILE A 425 21.76 -9.09 12.24
N ILE A 426 21.94 -9.97 11.25
CA ILE A 426 20.88 -10.89 10.77
C ILE A 426 20.35 -11.78 11.89
N ASP A 427 21.24 -12.45 12.64
CA ASP A 427 20.82 -13.42 13.66
C ASP A 427 20.10 -12.76 14.84
N ASP A 428 20.51 -11.55 15.22
CA ASP A 428 19.85 -10.77 16.28
C ASP A 428 18.51 -10.21 15.79
N LEU A 429 18.45 -9.71 14.56
CA LEU A 429 17.22 -9.20 13.96
C LEU A 429 16.18 -10.32 13.78
N VAL A 430 16.58 -11.50 13.28
CA VAL A 430 15.70 -12.66 13.15
C VAL A 430 15.18 -13.12 14.51
N ARG A 431 16.02 -13.13 15.55
CA ARG A 431 15.58 -13.45 16.92
C ARG A 431 14.60 -12.42 17.46
N GLU A 432 14.87 -11.13 17.25
CA GLU A 432 13.98 -10.04 17.65
C GLU A 432 12.61 -10.18 16.98
N LEU A 433 12.56 -10.34 15.65
CA LEU A 433 11.34 -10.53 14.89
C LEU A 433 10.54 -11.76 15.39
N LYS A 434 11.20 -12.91 15.62
CA LYS A 434 10.56 -14.11 16.18
C LYS A 434 10.00 -13.88 17.59
N SER A 435 10.74 -13.16 18.44
CA SER A 435 10.29 -12.86 19.81
C SER A 435 9.00 -12.04 19.85
N ARG A 436 8.67 -11.34 18.75
CA ARG A 436 7.44 -10.57 18.56
C ARG A 436 6.32 -11.35 17.87
N GLY A 437 6.50 -12.65 17.68
CA GLY A 437 5.49 -13.52 17.07
C GLY A 437 5.44 -13.44 15.55
N LEU A 438 6.51 -12.98 14.89
CA LEU A 438 6.66 -13.03 13.44
C LEU A 438 7.37 -14.32 13.01
N GLU A 439 7.33 -14.61 11.70
CA GLU A 439 7.92 -15.80 11.09
C GLU A 439 9.04 -15.43 10.10
N PRO A 440 10.11 -14.76 10.54
CA PRO A 440 11.13 -14.25 9.64
C PRO A 440 11.98 -15.37 9.04
N SER A 441 12.41 -15.17 7.80
CA SER A 441 13.34 -16.06 7.10
C SER A 441 14.30 -15.27 6.21
N VAL A 442 15.53 -15.75 6.09
CA VAL A 442 16.51 -15.23 5.13
C VAL A 442 16.16 -15.82 3.76
N ILE A 443 15.80 -14.97 2.81
CA ILE A 443 15.30 -15.37 1.49
C ILE A 443 16.31 -15.13 0.37
N GLY A 444 17.42 -14.42 0.63
CA GLY A 444 18.40 -14.12 -0.38
C GLY A 444 19.59 -13.31 0.11
N GLU A 445 20.41 -12.86 -0.83
CA GLU A 445 21.55 -11.99 -0.58
C GLU A 445 21.85 -11.06 -1.75
N VAL A 446 22.58 -9.99 -1.47
CA VAL A 446 23.22 -9.12 -2.44
C VAL A 446 24.53 -9.76 -2.88
N VAL A 447 24.70 -10.04 -4.18
CA VAL A 447 25.89 -10.74 -4.70
C VAL A 447 26.88 -9.82 -5.41
N GLU A 448 26.41 -8.73 -6.02
CA GLU A 448 27.24 -7.81 -6.80
C GLU A 448 26.62 -6.40 -6.83
N LYS A 449 27.41 -5.37 -7.13
CA LYS A 449 26.97 -3.98 -7.28
C LYS A 449 27.30 -3.46 -8.68
N GLY A 450 26.45 -2.61 -9.24
CA GLY A 450 26.67 -1.91 -10.51
C GLY A 450 25.82 -2.35 -11.70
N GLU A 451 25.13 -3.50 -11.59
CA GLU A 451 24.22 -3.98 -12.62
C GLU A 451 22.99 -4.62 -11.96
N PRO A 452 21.81 -3.99 -12.03
CA PRO A 452 20.61 -4.53 -11.40
C PRO A 452 20.14 -5.84 -12.06
N GLU A 453 20.19 -6.96 -11.33
CA GLU A 453 19.65 -8.27 -11.77
C GLU A 453 19.08 -9.02 -10.56
N VAL A 454 18.00 -9.78 -10.74
CA VAL A 454 17.52 -10.71 -9.71
C VAL A 454 17.60 -12.14 -10.23
N THR A 455 18.38 -12.97 -9.56
CA THR A 455 18.40 -14.41 -9.76
C THR A 455 17.45 -15.07 -8.77
N ALA A 456 16.57 -15.96 -9.24
CA ALA A 456 15.57 -16.61 -8.39
C ALA A 456 15.44 -18.12 -8.70
N PRO A 457 14.94 -18.93 -7.75
CA PRO A 457 14.75 -20.36 -7.97
C PRO A 457 13.73 -20.65 -9.08
N LYS A 458 13.95 -21.71 -9.88
CA LYS A 458 13.00 -22.15 -10.92
C LYS A 458 11.55 -22.32 -10.45
N LYS A 459 11.32 -22.70 -9.19
CA LYS A 459 9.98 -22.85 -8.61
C LYS A 459 9.16 -21.55 -8.64
N LEU A 460 9.78 -20.38 -8.81
CA LEU A 460 9.06 -19.11 -8.99
C LEU A 460 8.04 -19.17 -10.14
N ARG A 461 8.30 -19.99 -11.18
CA ARG A 461 7.37 -20.21 -12.30
C ARG A 461 6.03 -20.80 -11.88
N GLU A 462 5.98 -21.46 -10.73
CA GLU A 462 4.77 -22.08 -10.21
C GLU A 462 3.82 -21.07 -9.58
N TYR A 463 4.30 -19.85 -9.28
CA TYR A 463 3.55 -18.84 -8.53
C TYR A 463 3.31 -17.54 -9.31
N ILE A 464 3.87 -17.42 -10.53
CA ILE A 464 3.72 -16.25 -11.39
C ILE A 464 3.35 -16.71 -12.81
N ALA A 465 2.13 -16.40 -13.22
CA ALA A 465 1.63 -16.60 -14.58
C ALA A 465 1.90 -15.39 -15.50
N ASP A 466 2.13 -14.20 -14.93
CA ASP A 466 2.48 -13.01 -15.72
C ASP A 466 3.90 -13.11 -16.28
N HIS A 467 4.01 -13.36 -17.59
CA HIS A 467 5.28 -13.44 -18.29
C HIS A 467 6.11 -12.14 -18.20
N LYS A 468 5.48 -10.97 -18.14
CA LYS A 468 6.20 -9.70 -18.01
C LYS A 468 6.90 -9.64 -16.66
N ILE A 469 6.24 -10.00 -15.58
CA ILE A 469 6.86 -10.06 -14.25
C ILE A 469 7.95 -11.14 -14.23
N LEU A 470 7.63 -12.36 -14.69
CA LEU A 470 8.56 -13.49 -14.63
C LEU A 470 9.85 -13.26 -15.44
N SER A 471 9.76 -12.56 -16.58
CA SER A 471 10.92 -12.20 -17.41
C SER A 471 11.90 -11.21 -16.76
N GLN A 472 11.52 -10.56 -15.66
CA GLN A 472 12.40 -9.69 -14.89
C GLN A 472 13.32 -10.48 -13.94
N PHE A 473 13.16 -11.80 -13.88
CA PHE A 473 13.97 -12.70 -13.06
C PHE A 473 14.78 -13.66 -13.92
N LYS A 474 16.04 -13.88 -13.53
CA LYS A 474 16.88 -14.94 -14.06
C LYS A 474 16.69 -16.20 -13.23
N LEU A 475 16.02 -17.19 -13.81
CA LEU A 475 15.64 -18.39 -13.10
C LEU A 475 16.73 -19.45 -13.15
N VAL A 476 17.18 -19.91 -11.98
CA VAL A 476 18.29 -20.89 -11.83
C VAL A 476 17.85 -22.17 -11.14
#